data_AF-A0AAU2LP30-F1
#
_entry.id   AF-A0AAU2LP30-F1
#
_cell.length_a   1.000
_cell.length_b   1.000
_cell.length_c   1.000
_cell.angle_alpha   90.00
_cell.angle_beta   90.00
_cell.angle_gamma   90.00
#
_symmetry.space_group_name_H-M   'P 1'
#
loop_
_entity.id
_entity.type
_entity.pdbx_description
1 polymer ?
#
loop_
_entity_poly.entity_id
_entity_poly.type
_entity_poly.pdbx_seq_one_letter_code
_entity_poly.pdbx_strand_id
1 'polypeptide(L)'
;MPHRFAHVCTACRISLKRDRYDERGQELGHRCPRCRRALVHAGDSFEAPPRRDVAAWRVVAVLLDAGIGFQQACCGCGPGYRPRSLREVRERARWARRTGRSLAGALVTADLP
;
A
#
# COMPACT_ATOMS: atom_id res chain seq x y z
N MET A 1 -7.79 13.95 -18.77
CA MET A 1 -7.98 12.50 -18.60
C MET A 1 -8.03 12.21 -17.10
N PRO A 2 -9.06 11.54 -16.57
CA PRO A 2 -9.10 11.23 -15.14
C PRO A 2 -7.98 10.25 -14.78
N HIS A 3 -7.15 10.64 -13.81
CA HIS A 3 -6.06 9.83 -13.32
C HIS A 3 -6.60 8.73 -12.40
N ARG A 4 -6.38 7.46 -12.77
CA ARG A 4 -6.91 6.32 -12.03
C ARG A 4 -5.88 5.78 -11.04
N PHE A 5 -6.31 5.58 -9.81
CA PHE A 5 -5.50 5.02 -8.74
C PHE A 5 -5.91 3.58 -8.45
N ALA A 6 -5.00 2.79 -7.87
CA ALA A 6 -5.34 1.47 -7.39
C ALA A 6 -6.07 1.56 -6.05
N HIS A 7 -7.23 0.91 -5.98
CA HIS A 7 -8.02 0.74 -4.78
C HIS A 7 -8.06 -0.75 -4.42
N VAL A 8 -7.65 -1.08 -3.21
CA VAL A 8 -7.25 -2.43 -2.83
C VAL A 8 -8.11 -2.97 -1.70
N CYS A 9 -8.53 -4.23 -1.83
CA CYS A 9 -9.10 -5.00 -0.73
C CYS A 9 -8.13 -6.12 -0.37
N THR A 10 -7.44 -5.97 0.75
CA THR A 10 -6.45 -6.95 1.23
C THR A 10 -7.10 -8.26 1.68
N ALA A 11 -8.30 -8.20 2.27
CA ALA A 11 -9.06 -9.38 2.67
C ALA A 11 -9.51 -10.23 1.48
N CYS A 12 -10.01 -9.59 0.41
CA CYS A 12 -10.42 -10.29 -0.81
C CYS A 12 -9.30 -10.50 -1.82
N ARG A 13 -8.11 -9.91 -1.58
CA ARG A 13 -6.93 -9.94 -2.45
C ARG A 13 -7.26 -9.51 -3.87
N ILE A 14 -7.84 -8.32 -3.99
CA ILE A 14 -8.18 -7.69 -5.27
C ILE A 14 -7.68 -6.25 -5.31
N SER A 15 -7.35 -5.80 -6.51
CA SER A 15 -7.01 -4.42 -6.84
C SER A 15 -7.90 -3.96 -7.99
N LEU A 16 -8.44 -2.75 -7.87
CA LEU A 16 -9.30 -2.13 -8.88
C LEU A 16 -8.78 -0.74 -9.19
N LYS A 17 -8.63 -0.40 -10.47
CA LYS A 17 -8.30 0.96 -10.90
C LYS A 17 -9.59 1.79 -10.91
N ARG A 18 -9.65 2.84 -10.08
CA ARG A 18 -10.80 3.74 -9.94
C ARG A 18 -10.34 5.18 -9.81
N ASP A 19 -11.24 6.12 -10.07
CA ASP A 19 -10.99 7.54 -9.85
C ASP A 19 -10.98 7.83 -8.34
N ARG A 20 -10.04 8.63 -7.86
CA ARG A 20 -9.97 8.97 -6.44
C ARG A 20 -10.98 10.05 -6.05
N TYR A 21 -11.25 10.97 -6.97
CA TYR A 21 -12.10 12.13 -6.74
C TYR A 21 -13.27 12.15 -7.73
N ASP A 22 -14.39 12.73 -7.30
CA ASP A 22 -15.50 13.05 -8.18
C ASP A 22 -15.22 14.32 -9.01
N GLU A 23 -16.18 14.73 -9.84
CA GLU A 23 -16.09 15.92 -10.68
C GLU A 23 -15.98 17.24 -9.88
N ARG A 24 -16.35 17.21 -8.59
CA ARG A 24 -16.30 18.35 -7.66
C ARG A 24 -15.03 18.32 -6.79
N GLY A 25 -14.16 17.33 -6.96
CA GLY A 25 -12.92 17.16 -6.18
C GLY A 25 -13.11 16.48 -4.82
N GLN A 26 -14.27 15.88 -4.54
CA GLN A 26 -14.51 15.14 -3.30
C GLN A 26 -13.98 13.71 -3.38
N GLU A 27 -13.41 13.18 -2.29
CA GLU A 27 -12.88 11.81 -2.27
C GLU A 27 -14.01 10.76 -2.41
N LEU A 28 -13.82 9.84 -3.35
CA LEU A 28 -14.75 8.76 -3.63
C LEU A 28 -14.49 7.56 -2.71
N GLY A 29 -15.50 7.21 -1.90
CA GLY A 29 -15.51 6.01 -1.08
C GLY A 29 -15.85 4.74 -1.87
N HIS A 30 -14.85 4.07 -2.43
CA HIS A 30 -15.08 2.82 -3.19
C HIS A 30 -15.32 1.61 -2.30
N ARG A 31 -16.17 0.68 -2.75
CA ARG A 31 -16.46 -0.58 -2.06
C ARG A 31 -15.99 -1.80 -2.85
N CYS A 32 -15.54 -2.81 -2.12
CA CYS A 32 -15.16 -4.09 -2.69
C CYS A 32 -16.39 -4.81 -3.27
N PRO A 33 -16.37 -5.25 -4.54
CA PRO A 33 -17.50 -5.96 -5.14
C PRO A 33 -17.77 -7.34 -4.50
N ARG A 34 -16.80 -7.90 -3.75
CA ARG A 34 -16.95 -9.22 -3.12
C ARG A 34 -17.46 -9.15 -1.69
N CYS A 35 -16.89 -8.29 -0.86
CA CYS A 35 -17.20 -8.22 0.57
C CYS A 35 -17.85 -6.90 1.01
N ARG A 36 -18.07 -5.96 0.08
CA ARG A 36 -18.69 -4.63 0.31
C ARG A 36 -17.97 -3.70 1.30
N ARG A 37 -16.80 -4.12 1.82
CA ARG A 37 -15.92 -3.27 2.65
C ARG A 37 -15.31 -2.14 1.83
N ALA A 38 -14.95 -1.05 2.50
CA ALA A 38 -14.23 0.06 1.89
C ALA A 38 -12.91 -0.42 1.28
N LEU A 39 -12.59 0.05 0.08
CA LEU A 39 -11.30 -0.17 -0.55
C LEU A 39 -10.30 0.86 -0.04
N VAL A 40 -9.07 0.41 0.20
CA VAL A 40 -7.98 1.30 0.62
C VAL A 40 -7.30 1.85 -0.63
N HIS A 41 -7.07 3.16 -0.66
CA HIS A 41 -6.29 3.79 -1.73
C HIS A 41 -4.82 3.38 -1.62
N ALA A 42 -4.32 2.66 -2.62
CA ALA A 42 -2.96 2.16 -2.66
C ALA A 42 -2.02 3.01 -3.53
N GLY A 43 -2.53 3.92 -4.36
CA GLY A 43 -1.71 4.76 -5.25
C GLY A 43 -1.68 4.29 -6.70
N ASP A 44 -1.01 5.06 -7.55
CA ASP A 44 -0.99 4.89 -9.00
C ASP A 44 0.00 3.83 -9.48
N SER A 45 1.19 3.76 -8.87
CA SER A 45 2.23 2.76 -9.17
C SER A 45 2.03 1.40 -8.49
N PHE A 46 0.89 1.17 -7.85
CA PHE A 46 0.63 -0.11 -7.19
C PHE A 46 0.48 -1.24 -8.21
N GLU A 47 1.35 -2.24 -8.10
CA GLU A 47 1.27 -3.51 -8.81
C GLU A 47 0.69 -4.59 -7.89
N ALA A 48 -0.44 -5.17 -8.32
CA ALA A 48 -1.13 -6.16 -7.52
C ALA A 48 -0.38 -7.51 -7.56
N PRO A 49 0.00 -8.10 -6.42
CA PRO A 49 0.59 -9.42 -6.41
C PRO A 49 -0.42 -10.49 -6.84
N PRO A 50 0.03 -11.67 -7.28
CA PRO A 50 -0.86 -12.79 -7.60
C PRO A 50 -1.83 -13.06 -6.46
N ARG A 51 -3.12 -13.22 -6.77
CA ARG A 51 -4.19 -13.41 -5.77
C ARG A 51 -3.90 -14.55 -4.77
N ARG A 52 -3.21 -15.60 -5.22
CA ARG A 52 -2.83 -16.77 -4.42
C ARG A 52 -1.67 -16.53 -3.46
N ASP A 53 -0.89 -15.47 -3.68
CA ASP A 53 0.28 -15.16 -2.86
C ASP A 53 -0.13 -14.47 -1.56
N VAL A 54 -0.51 -15.28 -0.57
CA VAL A 54 -0.97 -14.79 0.73
C VAL A 54 0.12 -13.99 1.45
N ALA A 55 1.40 -14.31 1.23
CA ALA A 55 2.50 -13.63 1.89
C ALA A 55 2.67 -12.20 1.35
N ALA A 56 2.70 -12.04 0.02
CA ALA A 56 2.75 -10.72 -0.60
C ALA A 56 1.53 -9.86 -0.23
N TRP A 57 0.33 -10.45 -0.24
CA TRP A 57 -0.89 -9.75 0.17
C TRP A 57 -0.89 -9.30 1.64
N ARG A 58 -0.22 -10.05 2.54
CA ARG A 58 -0.02 -9.63 3.92
C ARG A 58 0.95 -8.46 4.03
N VAL A 59 2.02 -8.43 3.22
CA VAL A 59 2.94 -7.28 3.16
C VAL A 59 2.20 -6.03 2.73
N VAL A 60 1.39 -6.12 1.66
CA VAL A 60 0.55 -5.00 1.20
C VAL A 60 -0.39 -4.53 2.31
N ALA A 61 -1.01 -5.45 3.04
CA ALA A 61 -1.88 -5.09 4.16
C ALA A 61 -1.15 -4.30 5.25
N VAL A 62 0.03 -4.75 5.66
CA VAL A 62 0.84 -4.05 6.68
C VAL A 62 1.26 -2.66 6.20
N LEU A 63 1.67 -2.53 4.93
CA LEU A 63 2.03 -1.24 4.37
C LEU A 63 0.85 -0.29 4.37
N LEU A 64 -0.28 -0.69 3.79
CA LEU A 64 -1.46 0.17 3.69
C LEU A 64 -2.03 0.57 5.08
N ASP A 65 -2.01 -0.35 6.04
CA ASP A 65 -2.41 -0.07 7.43
C ASP A 65 -1.51 0.98 8.10
N ALA A 66 -0.21 0.98 7.77
CA ALA A 66 0.75 1.98 8.21
C ALA A 66 0.69 3.31 7.42
N GLY A 67 -0.29 3.52 6.53
CA GLY A 67 -0.37 4.69 5.64
C GLY A 67 0.60 4.65 4.45
N ILE A 68 1.23 3.49 4.28
CA ILE A 68 2.18 3.02 3.26
C ILE A 68 1.69 3.01 1.80
N GLY A 69 1.31 4.11 1.16
CA GLY A 69 0.88 4.13 -0.26
C GLY A 69 2.00 3.92 -1.31
N PHE A 70 1.64 3.56 -2.54
CA PHE A 70 2.51 3.31 -3.70
C PHE A 70 2.29 4.39 -4.78
N GLN A 71 2.57 5.64 -4.44
CA GLN A 71 2.55 6.74 -5.41
C GLN A 71 3.92 6.91 -6.08
N GLN A 72 3.97 7.22 -7.37
CA GLN A 72 5.22 7.73 -7.96
C GLN A 72 5.54 9.08 -7.32
N ALA A 73 6.81 9.33 -6.97
CA ALA A 73 7.21 10.68 -6.58
C ALA A 73 7.30 11.56 -7.84
N CYS A 74 7.02 12.86 -7.67
CA CYS A 74 6.93 13.87 -8.72
C CYS A 74 8.19 14.01 -9.61
N CYS A 75 9.31 13.39 -9.25
CA CYS A 75 10.61 13.57 -9.90
C CYS A 75 11.18 12.28 -10.51
N GLY A 76 10.35 11.27 -10.80
CA GLY A 76 10.82 10.00 -11.38
C GLY A 76 11.54 9.08 -10.39
N CYS A 77 11.77 9.53 -9.16
CA CYS A 77 12.06 8.65 -8.05
C CYS A 77 10.78 7.84 -7.78
N GLY A 78 10.85 6.50 -7.87
CA GLY A 78 9.71 5.64 -7.54
C GLY A 78 9.22 5.85 -6.08
N PRO A 79 8.30 5.02 -5.58
CA PRO A 79 7.72 5.13 -4.22
C PRO A 79 8.72 4.96 -3.04
N GLY A 80 10.02 5.03 -3.32
CA GLY A 80 11.11 4.62 -2.44
C GLY A 80 11.18 3.10 -2.30
N TYR A 81 12.02 2.65 -1.38
CA TYR A 81 12.07 1.24 -1.03
C TYR A 81 10.75 0.79 -0.40
N ARG A 82 10.24 -0.36 -0.84
CA ARG A 82 9.16 -1.08 -0.15
C ARG A 82 9.52 -2.53 0.07
N PRO A 83 9.30 -3.06 1.29
CA PRO A 83 9.53 -4.46 1.57
C PRO A 83 8.61 -5.29 0.67
N ARG A 84 9.18 -6.34 0.09
CA ARG A 84 8.48 -7.27 -0.82
C ARG A 84 8.14 -8.58 -0.13
N SER A 85 8.67 -8.79 1.08
CA SER A 85 8.51 -10.02 1.85
C SER A 85 8.13 -9.75 3.31
N LEU A 86 7.47 -10.75 3.93
CA LEU A 86 7.17 -10.71 5.36
C LEU A 86 8.44 -10.73 6.24
N ARG A 87 9.54 -11.28 5.72
CA ARG A 87 10.83 -11.26 6.40
C ARG A 87 11.32 -9.83 6.59
N GLU A 88 11.36 -9.06 5.51
CA GLU A 88 11.77 -7.65 5.52
C GLU A 88 10.87 -6.80 6.42
N VAL A 89 9.55 -7.04 6.39
CA VAL A 89 8.59 -6.38 7.30
C VAL A 89 8.92 -6.69 8.76
N ARG A 90 9.18 -7.96 9.10
CA ARG A 90 9.51 -8.35 10.48
C ARG A 90 10.85 -7.79 10.94
N GLU A 91 11.86 -7.76 10.08
CA GLU A 91 13.18 -7.16 10.37
C GLU A 91 13.03 -5.68 10.69
N ARG A 92 12.28 -4.94 9.87
CA ARG A 92 11.99 -3.50 10.08
C ARG A 92 11.14 -3.25 11.32
N ALA A 93 10.11 -4.06 11.56
CA ALA A 93 9.28 -3.94 12.76
C ALA A 93 10.10 -4.21 14.04
N ARG A 94 11.03 -5.18 14.00
CA ARG A 94 11.96 -5.44 15.11
C ARG A 94 12.92 -4.28 15.33
N TRP A 95 13.47 -3.72 14.26
CA TRP A 95 14.34 -2.55 14.36
C TRP A 95 13.61 -1.31 14.90
N ALA A 96 12.36 -1.06 14.45
CA ALA A 96 11.51 0.01 14.99
C ALA A 96 11.34 -0.13 16.50
N ARG A 97 11.00 -1.34 16.96
CA ARG A 97 10.85 -1.64 18.40
C ARG A 97 12.14 -1.44 19.19
N ARG A 98 13.30 -1.82 18.63
CA ARG A 98 14.61 -1.65 19.30
C ARG A 98 15.06 -0.20 19.40
N THR A 99 14.73 0.63 18.40
CA THR A 99 15.22 2.00 18.27
C THR A 99 14.22 3.06 18.71
N GLY A 100 12.99 2.67 19.07
CA GLY A 100 11.91 3.60 19.40
C GLY A 100 11.37 4.37 18.19
N ARG A 101 11.76 4.01 16.96
CA ARG A 101 11.24 4.64 15.73
C ARG A 101 9.82 4.20 15.43
N SER A 102 9.09 5.05 14.71
CA SER A 102 7.75 4.68 14.20
C SER A 102 7.84 3.51 13.22
N LEU A 103 6.84 2.63 13.25
CA LEU A 103 6.78 1.48 12.35
C LEU A 103 6.75 1.92 10.87
N ALA A 104 6.00 2.98 10.55
CA ALA A 104 5.91 3.52 9.20
C ALA A 104 7.28 3.97 8.66
N GLY A 105 8.06 4.71 9.48
CA GLY A 105 9.41 5.14 9.10
C GLY A 105 10.37 3.98 8.89
N ALA A 106 10.30 2.97 9.77
CA ALA A 106 11.11 1.76 9.62
C ALA A 106 10.74 0.95 8.37
N LEU A 107 9.46 0.87 8.01
CA LEU A 107 8.99 0.12 6.85
C LEU A 107 9.50 0.68 5.52
N VAL A 108 9.77 1.99 5.43
CA VAL A 108 10.28 2.65 4.21
C VAL A 108 11.80 2.79 4.18
N THR A 109 12.50 2.33 5.22
CA THR A 109 13.97 2.41 5.30
C THR A 109 14.60 1.28 4.47
N ALA A 110 15.37 1.64 3.44
CA ALA A 110 16.05 0.68 2.56
C ALA A 110 17.13 -0.11 3.30
N ASP A 111 18.05 0.61 3.95
CA ASP A 111 19.17 0.04 4.68
C ASP A 111 18.95 0.19 6.20
N LEU A 112 18.76 -0.93 6.87
CA LEU A 112 18.76 -0.97 8.33
C LEU A 112 20.22 -0.95 8.82
N PRO A 113 20.59 -0.02 9.72
CA PRO A 113 21.88 -0.05 10.38
C PRO A 113 22.01 -1.20 11.39
#